data_AF-A0A0A0B7Q2-F1
#
_entry.id   AF-A0A0A0B7Q2-F1
#
_cell.length_a   1.000
_cell.length_b   1.000
_cell.length_c   1.000
_cell.angle_alpha   90.00
_cell.angle_beta   90.00
_cell.angle_gamma   90.00
#
_symmetry.space_group_name_H-M   'P 1'
#
loop_
_entity.id
_entity.type
_entity.pdbx_description
1 polymer ?
#
loop_
_entity_poly.entity_id
_entity_poly.type
_entity_poly.pdbx_seq_one_letter_code
_entity_poly.pdbx_strand_id
1 'polypeptide(L)'
;SWARSNGKRVRGHALAWHSQQPGWMQNMSGTALRNAMLNHVTQVATHYKGQIYAWDVVNEAYADGSSGARRDSNLQRTGNDWIEAAFRAARAADPAAKLCYNDYNTDNWSHAKTQGVYTMVRDFKARGVPIDCVGFQAHFNSGNPVPSNYDVTLRNFAALGVDVQITELDIEGSGSSQAQQYAGVHQACLSVARCTGVTVWGVRDTDSWRASGTPLLFDGSGNKKAAYTSTLNALNAGGTTTPDPTPNPTTPQPSPTTTTPPVTGTGSCTATYSEGQKWGDRFNGVVTIRANSAITSWTSTVTVSQAQRITSTWSGTPSWDSSGKVMTMRPAGNGTLAAGQTTSFGFTVLHGGDWTWPRVTCSAS
;
A
#
# COMPACT_ATOMS: atom_id res chain seq x y z
N SER A 1 -16.25 24.61 1.94
CA SER A 1 -16.14 25.60 3.03
C SER A 1 -15.91 24.97 4.40
N TRP A 2 -16.81 24.12 4.93
CA TRP A 2 -16.68 23.53 6.27
C TRP A 2 -15.35 22.80 6.53
N ALA A 3 -14.87 21.98 5.58
CA ALA A 3 -13.60 21.26 5.74
C ALA A 3 -12.43 22.23 5.99
N ARG A 4 -12.34 23.30 5.18
CA ARG A 4 -11.29 24.32 5.29
C ARG A 4 -11.38 25.11 6.59
N SER A 5 -12.60 25.50 7.01
CA SER A 5 -12.78 26.21 8.29
C SER A 5 -12.40 25.34 9.51
N ASN A 6 -12.34 24.02 9.35
CA ASN A 6 -11.93 23.06 10.37
C ASN A 6 -10.49 22.52 10.17
N GLY A 7 -9.67 23.21 9.36
CA GLY A 7 -8.28 22.83 9.12
C GLY A 7 -8.10 21.48 8.40
N LYS A 8 -9.14 20.99 7.72
CA LYS A 8 -9.11 19.73 6.96
C LYS A 8 -8.75 19.99 5.51
N ARG A 9 -7.96 19.08 4.95
CA ARG A 9 -7.68 19.02 3.51
C ARG A 9 -8.86 18.36 2.80
N VAL A 10 -9.08 18.72 1.53
CA VAL A 10 -10.14 18.14 0.70
C VAL A 10 -9.50 17.37 -0.44
N ARG A 11 -9.89 16.10 -0.61
CA ARG A 11 -9.68 15.35 -1.85
C ARG A 11 -10.92 15.54 -2.73
N GLY A 12 -10.75 16.02 -3.95
CA GLY A 12 -11.83 16.14 -4.91
C GLY A 12 -12.04 14.80 -5.62
N HIS A 13 -13.25 14.26 -5.56
CA HIS A 13 -13.61 12.96 -6.11
C HIS A 13 -14.95 13.08 -6.86
N ALA A 14 -15.03 12.83 -8.17
CA ALA A 14 -13.95 12.70 -9.16
C ALA A 14 -14.26 13.56 -10.39
N LEU A 15 -13.25 13.95 -11.17
CA LEU A 15 -13.45 14.86 -12.31
C LEU A 15 -13.97 14.15 -13.57
N ALA A 16 -13.49 12.93 -13.85
CA ALA A 16 -13.95 12.14 -14.99
C ALA A 16 -14.15 10.68 -14.57
N TRP A 17 -15.40 10.22 -14.65
CA TRP A 17 -15.79 8.87 -14.31
C TRP A 17 -16.84 8.36 -15.30
N HIS A 18 -16.80 7.06 -15.60
CA HIS A 18 -17.79 6.42 -16.46
C HIS A 18 -19.16 6.30 -15.77
N SER A 19 -19.16 6.27 -14.43
CA SER A 19 -20.37 6.25 -13.62
C SER A 19 -20.80 7.67 -13.23
N GLN A 20 -22.07 7.81 -12.88
CA GLN A 20 -22.67 9.05 -12.35
C GLN A 20 -22.55 10.31 -13.24
N GLN A 21 -22.33 10.13 -14.54
CA GLN A 21 -22.43 11.24 -15.50
C GLN A 21 -23.87 11.78 -15.55
N PRO A 22 -24.07 13.09 -15.76
CA PRO A 22 -25.40 13.63 -15.99
C PRO A 22 -25.99 13.05 -17.29
N GLY A 23 -27.32 12.87 -17.33
CA GLY A 23 -27.99 12.15 -18.43
C GLY A 23 -27.72 12.71 -19.83
N TRP A 24 -27.50 14.02 -19.97
CA TRP A 24 -27.14 14.61 -21.26
C TRP A 24 -25.75 14.14 -21.74
N MET A 25 -24.79 13.93 -20.84
CA MET A 25 -23.43 13.52 -21.17
C MET A 25 -23.35 12.03 -21.52
N GLN A 26 -24.17 11.20 -20.86
CA GLN A 26 -24.25 9.76 -21.13
C GLN A 26 -24.61 9.45 -22.60
N ASN A 27 -25.40 10.32 -23.21
CA ASN A 27 -25.87 10.20 -24.59
C ASN A 27 -24.93 10.84 -25.63
N MET A 28 -23.85 11.51 -25.20
CA MET A 28 -22.86 12.10 -26.10
C MET A 28 -21.83 11.07 -26.56
N SER A 29 -21.15 11.36 -27.67
CA SER A 29 -20.06 10.54 -28.19
C SER A 29 -19.04 11.39 -28.96
N GLY A 30 -17.93 10.75 -29.36
CA GLY A 30 -16.91 11.34 -30.22
C GLY A 30 -16.35 12.67 -29.69
N THR A 31 -16.05 13.60 -30.61
CA THR A 31 -15.45 14.90 -30.30
C THR A 31 -16.32 15.77 -29.38
N ALA A 32 -17.65 15.70 -29.51
CA ALA A 32 -18.55 16.47 -28.66
C ALA A 32 -18.42 16.05 -27.18
N LEU A 33 -18.44 14.73 -26.91
CA LEU A 33 -18.21 14.20 -25.57
C LEU A 33 -16.81 14.53 -25.07
N ARG A 34 -15.79 14.39 -25.93
CA ARG A 34 -14.40 14.72 -25.60
C ARG A 34 -14.27 16.16 -25.10
N ASN A 35 -14.84 17.10 -25.84
CA ASN A 35 -14.81 18.53 -25.49
C ASN A 35 -15.62 18.81 -24.22
N ALA A 36 -16.79 18.20 -24.06
CA ALA A 36 -17.60 18.36 -22.86
C ALA A 36 -16.86 17.88 -21.60
N MET A 37 -16.19 16.73 -21.67
CA MET A 37 -15.39 16.19 -20.57
C MET A 37 -14.21 17.12 -20.23
N LEU A 38 -13.42 17.56 -21.21
CA LEU A 38 -12.28 18.46 -20.96
C LEU A 38 -12.71 19.83 -20.43
N ASN A 39 -13.83 20.36 -20.92
CA ASN A 39 -14.44 21.57 -20.38
C ASN A 39 -14.89 21.36 -18.93
N HIS A 40 -15.55 20.24 -18.61
CA HIS A 40 -15.95 19.93 -17.23
C HIS A 40 -14.75 19.85 -16.29
N VAL A 41 -13.73 19.06 -16.64
CA VAL A 41 -12.47 18.93 -15.89
C VAL A 41 -11.87 20.32 -15.63
N THR A 42 -11.77 21.15 -16.67
CA THR A 42 -11.17 22.48 -16.57
C THR A 42 -11.99 23.41 -15.67
N GLN A 43 -13.31 23.48 -15.85
CA GLN A 43 -14.17 24.41 -15.13
C GLN A 43 -14.29 24.05 -13.65
N VAL A 44 -14.44 22.76 -13.31
CA VAL A 44 -14.52 22.31 -11.92
C VAL A 44 -13.18 22.51 -11.20
N ALA A 45 -12.06 22.12 -11.83
CA ALA A 45 -10.74 22.33 -11.25
C ALA A 45 -10.41 23.82 -11.09
N THR A 46 -10.81 24.67 -12.04
CA THR A 46 -10.64 26.13 -11.95
C THR A 46 -11.47 26.72 -10.82
N HIS A 47 -12.73 26.30 -10.68
CA HIS A 47 -13.62 26.79 -9.64
C HIS A 47 -13.06 26.54 -8.22
N TYR A 48 -12.46 25.36 -8.00
CA TYR A 48 -11.87 24.99 -6.72
C TYR A 48 -10.35 25.19 -6.64
N LYS A 49 -9.76 25.95 -7.56
CA LYS A 49 -8.31 26.15 -7.65
C LYS A 49 -7.70 26.58 -6.32
N GLY A 50 -6.65 25.87 -5.88
CA GLY A 50 -5.95 26.15 -4.62
C GLY A 50 -6.73 25.77 -3.36
N GLN A 51 -7.91 25.15 -3.49
CA GLN A 51 -8.73 24.69 -2.37
C GLN A 51 -8.69 23.16 -2.19
N ILE A 52 -8.18 22.45 -3.18
CA ILE A 52 -8.16 20.98 -3.25
C ILE A 52 -6.72 20.50 -3.06
N TYR A 53 -6.54 19.55 -2.13
CA TYR A 53 -5.23 18.92 -1.89
C TYR A 53 -4.87 17.96 -3.02
N ALA A 54 -5.82 17.12 -3.41
CA ALA A 54 -5.66 16.13 -4.48
C ALA A 54 -6.98 15.94 -5.24
N TRP A 55 -6.90 15.75 -6.55
CA TRP A 55 -8.03 15.36 -7.39
C TRP A 55 -7.88 13.90 -7.82
N ASP A 56 -8.94 13.12 -7.68
CA ASP A 56 -9.13 11.92 -8.49
C ASP A 56 -9.56 12.39 -9.88
N VAL A 57 -8.59 12.60 -10.77
CA VAL A 57 -8.81 13.19 -12.09
C VAL A 57 -9.59 12.21 -12.96
N VAL A 58 -9.17 10.96 -12.96
CA VAL A 58 -9.85 9.85 -13.64
C VAL A 58 -10.11 8.74 -12.64
N ASN A 59 -11.36 8.27 -12.60
CA ASN A 59 -11.78 7.17 -11.75
C ASN A 59 -12.15 5.94 -12.61
N GLU A 60 -11.63 4.77 -12.24
CA GLU A 60 -12.07 3.44 -12.70
C GLU A 60 -12.06 3.21 -14.22
N ALA A 61 -10.98 3.62 -14.88
CA ALA A 61 -10.83 3.50 -16.34
C ALA A 61 -10.36 2.11 -16.82
N TYR A 62 -10.06 1.18 -15.92
CA TYR A 62 -9.74 -0.22 -16.27
C TYR A 62 -10.89 -1.16 -15.95
N ALA A 63 -11.05 -2.17 -16.81
CA ALA A 63 -12.03 -3.22 -16.63
C ALA A 63 -11.56 -4.23 -15.57
N ASP A 64 -12.52 -4.87 -14.91
CA ASP A 64 -12.24 -6.04 -14.09
C ASP A 64 -11.95 -7.27 -14.97
N GLY A 65 -11.40 -8.32 -14.35
CA GLY A 65 -11.02 -9.56 -15.03
C GLY A 65 -9.53 -9.66 -15.34
N SER A 66 -9.19 -10.59 -16.24
CA SER A 66 -7.82 -11.04 -16.48
C SER A 66 -7.09 -10.35 -17.65
N SER A 67 -7.75 -9.43 -18.35
CA SER A 67 -7.19 -8.81 -19.56
C SER A 67 -6.27 -7.61 -19.29
N GLY A 68 -6.48 -6.90 -18.18
CA GLY A 68 -5.84 -5.60 -17.94
C GLY A 68 -6.29 -4.52 -18.93
N ALA A 69 -7.43 -4.72 -19.61
CA ALA A 69 -7.94 -3.82 -20.63
C ALA A 69 -8.56 -2.56 -20.03
N ARG A 70 -8.64 -1.52 -20.88
CA ARG A 70 -9.47 -0.35 -20.60
C ARG A 70 -10.93 -0.74 -20.47
N ARG A 71 -11.65 -0.07 -19.57
CA ARG A 71 -13.09 -0.21 -19.43
C ARG A 71 -13.78 0.32 -20.68
N ASP A 72 -14.67 -0.48 -21.26
CA ASP A 72 -15.55 0.02 -22.31
C ASP A 72 -16.54 1.04 -21.70
N SER A 73 -16.46 2.28 -22.19
CA SER A 73 -17.27 3.41 -21.74
C SER A 73 -17.35 4.43 -22.86
N ASN A 74 -18.36 5.31 -22.81
CA ASN A 74 -18.46 6.43 -23.75
C ASN A 74 -17.18 7.29 -23.74
N LEU A 75 -16.58 7.52 -22.57
CA LEU A 75 -15.30 8.22 -22.40
C LEU A 75 -14.17 7.49 -23.13
N GLN A 76 -14.02 6.18 -22.93
CA GLN A 76 -12.97 5.39 -23.60
C GLN A 76 -13.10 5.42 -25.12
N ARG A 77 -14.33 5.44 -25.64
CA ARG A 77 -14.62 5.53 -27.08
C ARG A 77 -14.29 6.91 -27.69
N THR A 78 -13.91 7.91 -26.88
CA THR A 78 -13.41 9.20 -27.39
C THR A 78 -11.93 9.19 -27.80
N GLY A 79 -11.19 8.13 -27.50
CA GLY A 79 -9.78 7.96 -27.87
C GLY A 79 -8.93 7.39 -26.74
N ASN A 80 -7.87 6.63 -27.06
CA ASN A 80 -7.01 6.01 -26.03
C ASN A 80 -6.24 7.02 -25.18
N ASP A 81 -6.05 8.24 -25.67
CA ASP A 81 -5.43 9.37 -24.99
C ASP A 81 -6.38 10.10 -24.02
N TRP A 82 -7.61 9.60 -23.82
CA TRP A 82 -8.63 10.38 -23.12
C TRP A 82 -8.24 10.76 -21.69
N ILE A 83 -7.59 9.82 -21.01
CA ILE A 83 -7.09 9.95 -19.64
C ILE A 83 -5.97 10.96 -19.58
N GLU A 84 -4.98 10.86 -20.47
CA GLU A 84 -3.86 11.80 -20.52
C GLU A 84 -4.34 13.24 -20.67
N ALA A 85 -5.27 13.49 -21.60
CA ALA A 85 -5.74 14.86 -21.78
C ALA A 85 -6.56 15.37 -20.58
N ALA A 86 -7.27 14.50 -19.85
CA ALA A 86 -7.91 14.90 -18.59
C ALA A 86 -6.87 15.34 -17.55
N PHE A 87 -5.76 14.61 -17.41
CA PHE A 87 -4.64 15.01 -16.54
C PHE A 87 -3.99 16.32 -16.98
N ARG A 88 -3.75 16.51 -18.28
CA ARG A 88 -3.17 17.77 -18.80
C ARG A 88 -4.13 18.96 -18.58
N ALA A 89 -5.43 18.78 -18.81
CA ALA A 89 -6.44 19.80 -18.55
C ALA A 89 -6.53 20.16 -17.06
N ALA A 90 -6.56 19.15 -16.18
CA ALA A 90 -6.57 19.36 -14.73
C ALA A 90 -5.31 20.12 -14.25
N ARG A 91 -4.12 19.76 -14.76
CA ARG A 91 -2.87 20.45 -14.43
C ARG A 91 -2.88 21.91 -14.88
N ALA A 92 -3.41 22.20 -16.07
CA ALA A 92 -3.51 23.56 -16.58
C ALA A 92 -4.46 24.42 -15.73
N ALA A 93 -5.58 23.84 -15.27
CA ALA A 93 -6.56 24.54 -14.44
C ALA A 93 -6.03 24.82 -13.02
N ASP A 94 -5.51 23.79 -12.33
CA ASP A 94 -4.94 23.91 -10.99
C ASP A 94 -3.55 23.27 -10.91
N PRO A 95 -2.48 24.07 -11.13
CA PRO A 95 -1.11 23.57 -11.04
C PRO A 95 -0.68 23.08 -9.65
N ALA A 96 -1.36 23.47 -8.58
CA ALA A 96 -0.95 23.20 -7.21
C ALA A 96 -1.54 21.90 -6.63
N ALA A 97 -2.70 21.46 -7.14
CA ALA A 97 -3.33 20.22 -6.69
C ALA A 97 -2.51 18.99 -7.11
N LYS A 98 -2.49 17.96 -6.26
CA LYS A 98 -2.02 16.62 -6.66
C LYS A 98 -3.03 15.98 -7.61
N LEU A 99 -2.57 15.38 -8.69
CA LEU A 99 -3.42 14.72 -9.68
C LEU A 99 -3.28 13.20 -9.57
N CYS A 100 -4.35 12.54 -9.15
CA CYS A 100 -4.40 11.11 -8.91
C CYS A 100 -5.23 10.37 -9.97
N TYR A 101 -4.79 9.17 -10.31
CA TYR A 101 -5.66 8.13 -10.88
C TYR A 101 -6.23 7.28 -9.75
N ASN A 102 -7.53 7.00 -9.70
CA ASN A 102 -8.17 6.24 -8.61
C ASN A 102 -8.94 5.04 -9.15
N ASP A 103 -8.85 3.88 -8.50
CA ASP A 103 -9.52 2.65 -8.94
C ASP A 103 -9.66 1.62 -7.81
N TYR A 104 -10.61 0.70 -7.96
CA TYR A 104 -10.77 -0.50 -7.13
C TYR A 104 -10.16 -1.73 -7.79
N ASN A 105 -9.97 -2.82 -7.02
CA ASN A 105 -9.40 -4.09 -7.50
C ASN A 105 -8.00 -3.95 -8.10
N THR A 106 -7.29 -2.87 -7.78
CA THR A 106 -5.89 -2.64 -8.16
C THR A 106 -4.93 -2.95 -7.02
N ASP A 107 -5.42 -3.61 -5.96
CA ASP A 107 -4.73 -3.83 -4.70
C ASP A 107 -3.74 -5.02 -4.77
N ASN A 108 -4.04 -6.04 -5.58
CA ASN A 108 -3.20 -7.23 -5.72
C ASN A 108 -2.22 -7.07 -6.88
N TRP A 109 -0.92 -7.21 -6.61
CA TRP A 109 0.13 -7.00 -7.61
C TRP A 109 -0.01 -7.95 -8.81
N SER A 110 -0.49 -9.17 -8.59
CA SER A 110 -0.60 -10.19 -9.63
C SER A 110 -1.83 -10.02 -10.53
N HIS A 111 -2.75 -9.09 -10.23
CA HIS A 111 -3.95 -8.89 -11.04
C HIS A 111 -3.62 -8.15 -12.35
N ALA A 112 -4.24 -8.58 -13.44
CA ALA A 112 -4.08 -7.96 -14.74
C ALA A 112 -4.52 -6.49 -14.76
N LYS A 113 -5.59 -6.15 -14.02
CA LYS A 113 -6.04 -4.76 -13.83
C LYS A 113 -4.95 -3.89 -13.21
N THR A 114 -4.34 -4.35 -12.12
CA THR A 114 -3.20 -3.70 -11.45
C THR A 114 -2.04 -3.47 -12.41
N GLN A 115 -1.67 -4.49 -13.20
CA GLN A 115 -0.59 -4.41 -14.18
C GLN A 115 -0.91 -3.44 -15.34
N GLY A 116 -2.18 -3.38 -15.77
CA GLY A 116 -2.67 -2.42 -16.74
C GLY A 116 -2.48 -0.98 -16.25
N VAL A 117 -2.95 -0.69 -15.02
CA VAL A 117 -2.79 0.63 -14.39
C VAL A 117 -1.31 0.98 -14.20
N TYR A 118 -0.50 0.05 -13.70
CA TYR A 118 0.95 0.24 -13.54
C TYR A 118 1.63 0.62 -14.86
N THR A 119 1.27 -0.07 -15.94
CA THR A 119 1.80 0.20 -17.28
C THR A 119 1.45 1.61 -17.77
N MET A 120 0.21 2.07 -17.54
CA MET A 120 -0.19 3.44 -17.87
C MET A 120 0.58 4.47 -17.04
N VAL A 121 0.71 4.27 -15.74
CA VAL A 121 1.43 5.22 -14.87
C VAL A 121 2.89 5.31 -15.31
N ARG A 122 3.55 4.18 -15.59
CA ARG A 122 4.92 4.16 -16.11
C ARG A 122 5.05 4.92 -17.43
N ASP A 123 4.14 4.69 -18.38
CA ASP A 123 4.11 5.42 -19.66
C ASP A 123 3.93 6.93 -19.45
N PHE A 124 2.98 7.32 -18.61
CA PHE A 124 2.70 8.72 -18.28
C PHE A 124 3.92 9.42 -17.69
N LYS A 125 4.60 8.77 -16.73
CA LYS A 125 5.84 9.29 -16.15
C LYS A 125 6.95 9.43 -17.19
N ALA A 126 7.10 8.44 -18.08
CA ALA A 126 8.10 8.50 -19.15
C ALA A 126 7.85 9.63 -20.16
N ARG A 127 6.59 9.97 -20.44
CA ARG A 127 6.20 11.02 -21.41
C ARG A 127 5.89 12.38 -20.77
N GLY A 128 6.12 12.55 -19.46
CA GLY A 128 5.86 13.81 -18.77
C GLY A 128 4.38 14.19 -18.69
N VAL A 129 3.48 13.20 -18.65
CA VAL A 129 2.07 13.43 -18.30
C VAL A 129 1.97 13.74 -16.81
N PRO A 130 1.21 14.78 -16.38
CA PRO A 130 1.26 15.26 -15.01
C PRO A 130 0.43 14.37 -14.05
N ILE A 131 0.93 13.17 -13.75
CA ILE A 131 0.38 12.28 -12.73
C ILE A 131 1.27 12.30 -11.48
N ASP A 132 0.66 12.61 -10.34
CA ASP A 132 1.35 12.73 -9.05
C ASP A 132 1.08 11.55 -8.14
N CYS A 133 -0.08 10.89 -8.28
CA CYS A 133 -0.52 9.85 -7.37
C CYS A 133 -1.35 8.75 -8.03
N VAL A 134 -1.39 7.60 -7.35
CA VAL A 134 -2.37 6.54 -7.58
C VAL A 134 -3.14 6.28 -6.29
N GLY A 135 -4.45 6.38 -6.38
CA GLY A 135 -5.42 6.03 -5.36
C GLY A 135 -5.84 4.56 -5.49
N PHE A 136 -5.76 3.84 -4.37
CA PHE A 136 -6.27 2.48 -4.21
C PHE A 136 -7.51 2.56 -3.35
N GLN A 137 -8.68 2.28 -3.95
CA GLN A 137 -9.95 2.37 -3.22
C GLN A 137 -9.96 1.41 -2.02
N ALA A 138 -9.37 0.21 -2.15
CA ALA A 138 -9.20 -0.73 -1.05
C ALA A 138 -10.54 -1.19 -0.42
N HIS A 139 -11.53 -1.47 -1.27
CA HIS A 139 -12.80 -2.09 -0.90
C HIS A 139 -12.65 -3.62 -0.76
N PHE A 140 -12.61 -4.12 0.47
CA PHE A 140 -12.35 -5.53 0.75
C PHE A 140 -13.56 -6.27 1.32
N ASN A 141 -13.68 -7.55 0.98
CA ASN A 141 -14.70 -8.49 1.48
C ASN A 141 -14.21 -9.94 1.31
N SER A 142 -15.08 -10.93 1.59
CA SER A 142 -14.70 -12.35 1.45
C SER A 142 -14.39 -12.79 0.01
N GLY A 143 -15.01 -12.18 -1.00
CA GLY A 143 -14.73 -12.41 -2.42
C GLY A 143 -13.57 -11.57 -2.98
N ASN A 144 -13.19 -10.50 -2.29
CA ASN A 144 -12.02 -9.67 -2.60
C ASN A 144 -11.25 -9.36 -1.30
N PRO A 145 -10.50 -10.33 -0.74
CA PRO A 145 -9.79 -10.13 0.52
C PRO A 145 -8.59 -9.19 0.36
N VAL A 146 -8.12 -8.61 1.46
CA VAL A 146 -6.83 -7.90 1.47
C VAL A 146 -5.74 -8.84 0.94
N PRO A 147 -5.06 -8.51 -0.16
CA PRO A 147 -4.10 -9.42 -0.76
C PRO A 147 -2.80 -9.47 0.07
N SER A 148 -2.18 -10.65 0.15
CA SER A 148 -0.92 -10.83 0.90
C SER A 148 0.26 -10.04 0.33
N ASN A 149 0.16 -9.58 -0.92
CA ASN A 149 1.16 -8.77 -1.63
C ASN A 149 0.75 -7.28 -1.74
N TYR A 150 -0.14 -6.79 -0.88
CA TYR A 150 -0.62 -5.41 -0.92
C TYR A 150 0.52 -4.38 -0.81
N ASP A 151 1.49 -4.63 0.06
CA ASP A 151 2.68 -3.80 0.23
C ASP A 151 3.55 -3.77 -1.04
N VAL A 152 3.67 -4.90 -1.74
CA VAL A 152 4.39 -5.01 -3.03
C VAL A 152 3.72 -4.13 -4.08
N THR A 153 2.38 -4.13 -4.16
CA THR A 153 1.64 -3.24 -5.04
C THR A 153 1.99 -1.78 -4.77
N LEU A 154 1.84 -1.34 -3.51
CA LEU A 154 2.12 0.05 -3.12
C LEU A 154 3.58 0.46 -3.44
N ARG A 155 4.56 -0.39 -3.13
CA ARG A 155 5.98 -0.12 -3.40
C ARG A 155 6.28 0.00 -4.90
N ASN A 156 5.70 -0.85 -5.73
CA ASN A 156 5.96 -0.81 -7.17
C ASN A 156 5.43 0.48 -7.80
N PHE A 157 4.22 0.92 -7.45
CA PHE A 157 3.71 2.23 -7.91
C PHE A 157 4.56 3.38 -7.37
N ALA A 158 4.93 3.36 -6.10
CA ALA A 158 5.81 4.36 -5.50
C ALA A 158 7.18 4.45 -6.22
N ALA A 159 7.73 3.33 -6.68
CA ALA A 159 8.99 3.28 -7.41
C ALA A 159 8.96 3.99 -8.78
N LEU A 160 7.76 4.24 -9.34
CA LEU A 160 7.57 5.08 -10.53
C LEU A 160 7.66 6.59 -10.23
N GLY A 161 7.87 6.97 -8.96
CA GLY A 161 7.95 8.36 -8.55
C GLY A 161 6.58 9.06 -8.48
N VAL A 162 5.52 8.30 -8.23
CA VAL A 162 4.20 8.81 -7.82
C VAL A 162 3.98 8.52 -6.34
N ASP A 163 3.15 9.32 -5.69
CA ASP A 163 2.63 8.97 -4.37
C ASP A 163 1.56 7.88 -4.49
N VAL A 164 1.39 7.07 -3.45
CA VAL A 164 0.27 6.14 -3.32
C VAL A 164 -0.64 6.60 -2.19
N GLN A 165 -1.94 6.42 -2.35
CA GLN A 165 -2.94 6.79 -1.35
C GLN A 165 -3.98 5.68 -1.25
N ILE A 166 -4.34 5.28 -0.04
CA ILE A 166 -5.51 4.46 0.19
C ILE A 166 -6.70 5.40 0.34
N THR A 167 -7.68 5.32 -0.56
CA THR A 167 -8.63 6.41 -0.79
C THR A 167 -10.04 6.13 -0.28
N GLU A 168 -10.45 4.87 -0.20
CA GLU A 168 -11.85 4.50 0.09
C GLU A 168 -11.93 3.24 0.97
N LEU A 169 -10.99 3.09 1.93
CA LEU A 169 -10.84 1.87 2.70
C LEU A 169 -12.14 1.49 3.42
N ASP A 170 -12.64 0.31 3.12
CA ASP A 170 -13.66 -0.39 3.89
C ASP A 170 -13.42 -1.91 3.79
N ILE A 171 -13.69 -2.65 4.87
CA ILE A 171 -13.41 -4.08 4.95
C ILE A 171 -14.61 -4.76 5.57
N GLU A 172 -15.42 -5.49 4.79
CA GLU A 172 -16.57 -6.20 5.35
C GLU A 172 -16.16 -7.24 6.41
N GLY A 173 -17.01 -7.41 7.42
CA GLY A 173 -16.83 -8.34 8.52
C GLY A 173 -16.90 -7.68 9.88
N SER A 174 -16.42 -8.37 10.91
CA SER A 174 -16.37 -7.86 12.28
C SER A 174 -15.29 -8.58 13.10
N GLY A 175 -15.12 -8.17 14.35
CA GLY A 175 -14.23 -8.85 15.30
C GLY A 175 -12.74 -8.76 14.95
N SER A 176 -11.99 -9.78 15.39
CA SER A 176 -10.53 -9.81 15.31
C SER A 176 -10.00 -9.89 13.88
N SER A 177 -10.68 -10.63 12.99
CA SER A 177 -10.25 -10.77 11.58
C SER A 177 -10.29 -9.44 10.85
N GLN A 178 -11.41 -8.72 10.91
CA GLN A 178 -11.53 -7.38 10.34
C GLN A 178 -10.49 -6.43 10.94
N ALA A 179 -10.29 -6.48 12.26
CA ALA A 179 -9.32 -5.63 12.95
C ALA A 179 -7.86 -5.88 12.51
N GLN A 180 -7.49 -7.14 12.25
CA GLN A 180 -6.17 -7.50 11.74
C GLN A 180 -5.97 -7.01 10.31
N GLN A 181 -6.99 -7.13 9.45
CA GLN A 181 -6.94 -6.64 8.08
C GLN A 181 -6.77 -5.12 8.01
N TYR A 182 -7.53 -4.38 8.83
CA TYR A 182 -7.37 -2.92 8.95
C TYR A 182 -5.96 -2.53 9.39
N ALA A 183 -5.38 -3.22 10.38
CA ALA A 183 -3.99 -2.98 10.79
C ALA A 183 -3.00 -3.29 9.67
N GLY A 184 -3.18 -4.40 8.95
CA GLY A 184 -2.31 -4.80 7.84
C GLY A 184 -2.26 -3.75 6.72
N VAL A 185 -3.42 -3.20 6.33
CA VAL A 185 -3.49 -2.12 5.33
C VAL A 185 -2.73 -0.87 5.78
N HIS A 186 -2.89 -0.46 7.05
CA HIS A 186 -2.19 0.70 7.59
C HIS A 186 -0.67 0.46 7.69
N GLN A 187 -0.26 -0.74 8.11
CA GLN A 187 1.16 -1.13 8.16
C GLN A 187 1.79 -1.16 6.76
N ALA A 188 1.07 -1.67 5.75
CA ALA A 188 1.53 -1.65 4.37
C ALA A 188 1.80 -0.22 3.91
N CYS A 189 0.88 0.71 4.17
CA CYS A 189 1.07 2.12 3.85
C CYS A 189 2.27 2.73 4.59
N LEU A 190 2.36 2.54 5.91
CA LEU A 190 3.47 3.04 6.73
C LEU A 190 4.84 2.51 6.27
N SER A 191 4.89 1.33 5.65
CA SER A 191 6.12 0.74 5.10
C SER A 191 6.59 1.36 3.78
N VAL A 192 5.81 2.27 3.19
CA VAL A 192 6.10 2.91 1.91
C VAL A 192 6.19 4.41 2.12
N ALA A 193 7.38 4.99 2.01
CA ALA A 193 7.61 6.43 2.26
C ALA A 193 6.75 7.37 1.40
N ARG A 194 6.35 6.91 0.19
CA ARG A 194 5.45 7.63 -0.71
C ARG A 194 3.96 7.30 -0.52
N CYS A 195 3.60 6.48 0.48
CA CYS A 195 2.21 6.33 0.89
C CYS A 195 1.80 7.54 1.74
N THR A 196 1.00 8.43 1.16
CA THR A 196 0.77 9.77 1.73
C THR A 196 -0.58 9.93 2.44
N GLY A 197 -1.36 8.84 2.56
CA GLY A 197 -2.60 8.88 3.33
C GLY A 197 -3.44 7.63 3.21
N VAL A 198 -4.29 7.45 4.22
CA VAL A 198 -5.37 6.47 4.28
C VAL A 198 -6.68 7.21 4.56
N THR A 199 -7.70 6.98 3.75
CA THR A 199 -9.05 7.50 3.93
C THR A 199 -10.01 6.31 4.03
N VAL A 200 -10.82 6.28 5.07
CA VAL A 200 -11.87 5.26 5.29
C VAL A 200 -13.18 5.75 4.68
N TRP A 201 -13.90 4.89 3.95
CA TRP A 201 -15.09 5.27 3.18
C TRP A 201 -16.38 5.30 4.01
N GLY A 202 -16.37 6.18 5.01
CA GLY A 202 -17.50 6.41 5.91
C GLY A 202 -17.07 6.50 7.37
N VAL A 203 -18.07 6.63 8.24
CA VAL A 203 -17.85 6.74 9.69
C VAL A 203 -18.48 5.55 10.43
N ARG A 204 -19.82 5.49 10.48
CA ARG A 204 -20.57 4.42 11.16
C ARG A 204 -21.01 3.36 10.16
N ASP A 205 -21.00 2.10 10.57
CA ASP A 205 -21.45 0.98 9.74
C ASP A 205 -22.81 1.21 9.09
N THR A 206 -23.77 1.83 9.79
CA THR A 206 -25.13 2.10 9.28
C THR A 206 -25.19 3.16 8.19
N ASP A 207 -24.17 4.02 8.08
CA ASP A 207 -24.09 5.07 7.06
C ASP A 207 -23.27 4.64 5.84
N SER A 208 -22.69 3.43 5.89
CA SER A 208 -21.88 2.90 4.79
C SER A 208 -22.75 2.54 3.59
N TRP A 209 -22.23 2.79 2.38
CA TRP A 209 -22.80 2.25 1.14
C TRP A 209 -22.84 0.71 1.11
N ARG A 210 -22.10 0.06 2.01
CA ARG A 210 -22.02 -1.40 2.22
C ARG A 210 -22.46 -1.78 3.63
N ALA A 211 -23.47 -1.11 4.18
CA ALA A 211 -23.89 -1.25 5.58
C ALA A 211 -24.13 -2.70 6.04
N SER A 212 -24.64 -3.57 5.15
CA SER A 212 -24.87 -4.99 5.45
C SER A 212 -23.59 -5.76 5.81
N GLY A 213 -22.42 -5.29 5.37
CA GLY A 213 -21.13 -5.90 5.65
C GLY A 213 -20.42 -5.34 6.89
N THR A 214 -21.03 -4.41 7.62
CA THR A 214 -20.46 -3.74 8.80
C THR A 214 -18.99 -3.34 8.61
N PRO A 215 -18.63 -2.53 7.59
CA PRO A 215 -17.27 -2.57 7.06
C PRO A 215 -16.33 -1.51 7.66
N LEU A 216 -16.81 -0.65 8.57
CA LEU A 216 -16.12 0.56 9.01
C LEU A 216 -15.51 0.44 10.41
N LEU A 217 -14.92 1.52 10.92
CA LEU A 217 -14.24 1.56 12.22
C LEU A 217 -15.21 1.72 13.41
N PHE A 218 -16.43 2.21 13.17
CA PHE A 218 -17.45 2.44 14.20
C PHE A 218 -18.71 1.65 13.90
N ASP A 219 -19.35 1.13 14.95
CA ASP A 219 -20.63 0.43 14.82
C ASP A 219 -21.79 1.40 14.52
N GLY A 220 -23.01 0.87 14.34
CA GLY A 220 -24.19 1.69 14.05
C GLY A 220 -24.57 2.70 15.14
N SER A 221 -24.15 2.47 16.38
CA SER A 221 -24.35 3.40 17.50
C SER A 221 -23.21 4.42 17.63
N GLY A 222 -22.17 4.32 16.81
CA GLY A 222 -20.98 5.17 16.86
C GLY A 222 -19.93 4.71 17.86
N ASN A 223 -20.05 3.51 18.43
CA ASN A 223 -19.00 2.97 19.30
C ASN A 223 -17.81 2.47 18.47
N LYS A 224 -16.61 2.57 19.05
CA LYS A 224 -15.38 2.07 18.44
C LYS A 224 -15.42 0.55 18.34
N LYS A 225 -15.17 0.01 17.15
CA LYS A 225 -14.99 -1.44 16.93
C LYS A 225 -13.55 -1.86 17.22
N ALA A 226 -13.30 -3.17 17.26
CA ALA A 226 -11.95 -3.72 17.29
C ALA A 226 -11.06 -3.19 16.15
N ALA A 227 -11.66 -2.94 14.97
CA ALA A 227 -11.00 -2.32 13.83
C ALA A 227 -10.44 -0.93 14.15
N TYR A 228 -11.20 -0.06 14.82
CA TYR A 228 -10.71 1.25 15.26
C TYR A 228 -9.47 1.13 16.13
N THR A 229 -9.54 0.29 17.16
CA THR A 229 -8.43 0.13 18.12
C THR A 229 -7.18 -0.42 17.44
N SER A 230 -7.35 -1.38 16.53
CA SER A 230 -6.25 -1.98 15.78
C SER A 230 -5.59 -0.99 14.81
N THR A 231 -6.39 -0.17 14.11
CA THR A 231 -5.90 0.94 13.28
C THR A 231 -5.11 1.95 14.11
N LEU A 232 -5.65 2.39 15.26
CA LEU A 232 -4.96 3.33 16.15
C LEU A 232 -3.61 2.77 16.63
N ASN A 233 -3.57 1.50 17.02
CA ASN A 233 -2.35 0.83 17.45
C ASN A 233 -1.30 0.76 16.33
N ALA A 234 -1.72 0.45 15.10
CA ALA A 234 -0.83 0.42 13.94
C ALA A 234 -0.23 1.81 13.65
N LEU A 235 -1.05 2.87 13.70
CA LEU A 235 -0.61 4.25 13.49
C LEU A 235 0.36 4.73 14.59
N ASN A 236 0.06 4.42 15.86
CA ASN A 236 0.93 4.78 16.98
C ASN A 236 2.29 4.06 16.90
N ALA A 237 2.31 2.80 16.44
CA ALA A 237 3.54 2.05 16.23
C ALA A 237 4.39 2.60 15.06
N GLY A 238 3.76 3.23 14.06
CA GLY A 238 4.47 3.88 12.95
C GLY A 238 5.11 5.23 13.32
N GLY A 239 4.74 5.82 14.46
CA GLY A 239 5.25 7.11 14.94
C GLY A 239 6.65 7.09 15.54
N THR A 240 7.28 5.91 15.71
CA THR A 240 8.60 5.78 16.33
C THR A 240 9.76 5.69 15.33
N THR A 241 9.52 5.90 14.03
CA THR A 241 10.58 5.94 13.02
C THR A 241 10.77 7.37 12.50
N THR A 242 11.58 8.15 13.20
CA THR A 242 12.23 9.33 12.61
C THR A 242 13.09 8.85 11.42
N PRO A 243 13.00 9.44 10.23
CA PRO A 243 13.93 9.15 9.14
C PRO A 243 15.34 9.56 9.58
N ASP A 244 16.27 8.60 9.52
CA ASP A 244 17.69 8.77 9.84
C ASP A 244 18.35 9.79 8.89
N PRO A 245 18.89 10.93 9.38
CA PRO A 245 19.83 11.73 8.61
C PRO A 245 21.24 11.16 8.79
N THR A 246 21.85 10.76 7.67
CA THR A 246 23.27 10.42 7.43
C THR A 246 24.30 10.64 8.57
N PRO A 247 25.20 9.67 8.84
CA PRO A 247 26.09 9.69 9.99
C PRO A 247 27.34 10.55 9.79
N ASN A 248 27.75 11.28 10.83
CA ASN A 248 29.16 11.66 11.04
C ASN A 248 29.51 11.50 12.53
N PRO A 249 30.76 11.12 12.89
CA PRO A 249 31.06 10.42 14.13
C PRO A 249 31.53 11.36 15.25
N THR A 250 31.15 11.09 16.51
CA THR A 250 31.99 11.37 17.69
C THR A 250 31.48 10.67 18.96
N THR A 251 32.29 9.72 19.44
CA THR A 251 32.62 9.30 20.83
C THR A 251 31.55 9.02 21.92
N PRO A 252 31.81 8.04 22.82
CA PRO A 252 30.76 7.29 23.52
C PRO A 252 30.60 7.60 25.02
N GLN A 253 29.39 7.39 25.57
CA GLN A 253 29.10 7.23 27.00
C GLN A 253 28.04 6.11 27.20
N PRO A 254 27.90 5.48 28.39
CA PRO A 254 27.90 4.03 28.52
C PRO A 254 26.50 3.41 28.61
N SER A 255 26.41 2.16 28.15
CA SER A 255 25.22 1.30 28.12
C SER A 255 24.60 0.96 29.48
N PRO A 256 23.30 0.68 29.51
CA PRO A 256 22.73 -0.49 30.17
C PRO A 256 22.66 -1.67 29.18
N THR A 257 22.99 -2.85 29.69
CA THR A 257 23.10 -4.17 29.04
C THR A 257 22.05 -4.51 27.97
N THR A 258 22.50 -4.59 26.72
CA THR A 258 21.80 -5.21 25.58
C THR A 258 22.24 -6.67 25.41
N THR A 259 21.29 -7.60 25.36
CA THR A 259 21.49 -8.91 24.74
C THR A 259 21.72 -8.73 23.24
N THR A 260 22.93 -9.05 22.79
CA THR A 260 23.40 -8.90 21.41
C THR A 260 22.56 -9.73 20.43
N PRO A 261 22.18 -9.22 19.24
CA PRO A 261 21.56 -10.00 18.19
C PRO A 261 22.43 -11.20 17.77
N PRO A 262 21.87 -12.40 17.54
CA PRO A 262 22.63 -13.51 17.00
C PRO A 262 23.05 -13.20 15.57
N VAL A 263 24.37 -13.08 15.36
CA VAL A 263 25.00 -12.95 14.04
C VAL A 263 25.53 -14.33 13.65
N THR A 264 24.93 -14.97 12.66
CA THR A 264 25.45 -16.23 12.11
C THR A 264 25.46 -16.19 10.59
N GLY A 265 26.65 -16.16 10.00
CA GLY A 265 26.88 -16.27 8.56
C GLY A 265 28.26 -16.82 8.27
N THR A 266 28.35 -17.75 7.31
CA THR A 266 29.58 -18.29 6.74
C THR A 266 29.65 -17.88 5.28
N GLY A 267 30.61 -17.03 4.90
CA GLY A 267 30.93 -16.71 3.50
C GLY A 267 29.86 -15.90 2.75
N SER A 268 30.27 -14.78 2.13
CA SER A 268 29.49 -13.92 1.20
C SER A 268 28.23 -13.20 1.72
N CYS A 269 27.55 -13.65 2.79
CA CYS A 269 26.44 -12.90 3.41
C CYS A 269 26.28 -13.14 4.92
N THR A 270 25.54 -12.24 5.58
CA THR A 270 25.20 -12.30 7.01
C THR A 270 23.72 -12.04 7.21
N ALA A 271 23.06 -12.82 8.08
CA ALA A 271 21.71 -12.54 8.56
C ALA A 271 21.77 -11.96 9.98
N THR A 272 21.00 -10.90 10.23
CA THR A 272 20.77 -10.36 11.56
C THR A 272 19.29 -10.35 11.88
N TYR A 273 18.95 -10.82 13.09
CA TYR A 273 17.59 -10.77 13.60
C TYR A 273 17.36 -9.46 14.36
N SER A 274 16.19 -8.88 14.16
CA SER A 274 15.67 -7.80 14.98
C SER A 274 14.24 -8.12 15.37
N GLU A 275 13.92 -7.83 16.62
CA GLU A 275 12.58 -8.03 17.15
C GLU A 275 11.65 -6.90 16.67
N GLY A 276 10.50 -7.28 16.13
CA GLY A 276 9.44 -6.36 15.75
C GLY A 276 8.37 -6.24 16.84
N GLN A 277 7.17 -5.84 16.41
CA GLN A 277 6.03 -5.65 17.32
C GLN A 277 5.64 -6.94 18.07
N LYS A 278 5.28 -6.80 19.35
CA LYS A 278 4.79 -7.89 20.21
C LYS A 278 3.32 -7.72 20.60
N TRP A 279 2.63 -8.83 20.80
CA TRP A 279 1.27 -8.94 21.32
C TRP A 279 1.20 -10.09 22.32
N GLY A 280 0.14 -10.18 23.12
CA GLY A 280 0.04 -11.18 24.20
C GLY A 280 0.23 -12.65 23.78
N ASP A 281 0.02 -12.98 22.50
CA ASP A 281 0.08 -14.33 21.91
C ASP A 281 1.14 -14.49 20.79
N ARG A 282 1.76 -13.39 20.32
CA ARG A 282 2.65 -13.42 19.14
C ARG A 282 3.65 -12.28 19.09
N PHE A 283 4.65 -12.40 18.22
CA PHE A 283 5.58 -11.33 17.91
C PHE A 283 6.00 -11.34 16.44
N ASN A 284 6.40 -10.19 15.92
CA ASN A 284 7.02 -10.07 14.61
C ASN A 284 8.54 -10.22 14.74
N GLY A 285 9.13 -10.91 13.77
CA GLY A 285 10.57 -10.95 13.55
C GLY A 285 10.91 -10.29 12.23
N VAL A 286 12.00 -9.53 12.21
CA VAL A 286 12.58 -8.95 10.99
C VAL A 286 14.00 -9.46 10.84
N VAL A 287 14.33 -9.99 9.66
CA VAL A 287 15.67 -10.48 9.33
C VAL A 287 16.25 -9.59 8.25
N THR A 288 17.44 -9.07 8.52
CA THR A 288 18.22 -8.29 7.56
C THR A 288 19.35 -9.15 7.01
N ILE A 289 19.39 -9.28 5.69
CA ILE A 289 20.45 -9.93 4.95
C ILE A 289 21.40 -8.86 4.46
N ARG A 290 22.68 -8.98 4.82
CA ARG A 290 23.77 -8.15 4.32
C ARG A 290 24.69 -8.97 3.44
N ALA A 291 24.98 -8.48 2.25
CA ALA A 291 25.97 -9.07 1.37
C ALA A 291 27.38 -8.62 1.80
N ASN A 292 28.25 -9.55 2.17
CA ASN A 292 29.64 -9.27 2.57
C ASN A 292 30.55 -9.13 1.35
N SER A 293 30.17 -9.77 0.24
CA SER A 293 30.69 -9.58 -1.11
C SER A 293 29.51 -9.41 -2.07
N ALA A 294 29.73 -9.08 -3.34
CA ALA A 294 28.65 -9.13 -4.31
C ALA A 294 28.10 -10.58 -4.40
N ILE A 295 26.78 -10.71 -4.40
CA ILE A 295 26.08 -12.00 -4.48
C ILE A 295 24.99 -11.90 -5.55
N THR A 296 24.68 -13.00 -6.20
CA THR A 296 23.63 -13.09 -7.22
C THR A 296 22.31 -13.59 -6.65
N SER A 297 22.36 -14.28 -5.51
CA SER A 297 21.19 -14.71 -4.75
C SER A 297 21.54 -14.98 -3.30
N TRP A 298 20.52 -15.08 -2.46
CA TRP A 298 20.64 -15.46 -1.06
C TRP A 298 19.48 -16.35 -0.63
N THR A 299 19.71 -17.08 0.45
CA THR A 299 18.71 -17.83 1.20
C THR A 299 18.95 -17.59 2.68
N SER A 300 17.87 -17.47 3.45
CA SER A 300 17.96 -17.31 4.89
C SER A 300 17.08 -18.30 5.61
N THR A 301 17.69 -19.07 6.50
CA THR A 301 16.94 -20.00 7.34
C THR A 301 16.54 -19.31 8.63
N VAL A 302 15.27 -19.44 9.01
CA VAL A 302 14.71 -19.01 10.30
C VAL A 302 14.21 -20.26 11.02
N THR A 303 14.81 -20.55 12.17
CA THR A 303 14.43 -21.69 13.02
C THR A 303 13.72 -21.17 14.26
N VAL A 304 12.47 -21.57 14.44
CA VAL A 304 11.68 -21.28 15.65
C VAL A 304 11.72 -22.43 16.64
N SER A 305 11.38 -22.17 17.91
CA SER A 305 11.33 -23.23 18.92
C SER A 305 10.14 -24.18 18.72
N GLN A 306 10.10 -25.28 19.47
CA GLN A 306 9.03 -26.27 19.38
C GLN A 306 7.64 -25.69 19.72
N ALA A 307 7.56 -24.80 20.70
CA ALA A 307 6.30 -24.14 21.09
C ALA A 307 5.83 -23.10 20.05
N GLN A 308 6.78 -22.52 19.30
CA GLN A 308 6.53 -21.45 18.37
C GLN A 308 5.98 -21.93 17.02
N ARG A 309 5.24 -21.06 16.34
CA ARG A 309 4.80 -21.28 14.95
C ARG A 309 4.76 -19.98 14.17
N ILE A 310 5.43 -19.95 13.01
CA ILE A 310 5.29 -18.83 12.08
C ILE A 310 3.93 -18.93 11.37
N THR A 311 3.23 -17.80 11.27
CA THR A 311 1.85 -17.72 10.76
C THR A 311 1.69 -16.83 9.54
N SER A 312 2.63 -15.92 9.33
CA SER A 312 2.68 -15.05 8.16
C SER A 312 4.12 -14.66 7.87
N THR A 313 4.41 -14.31 6.61
CA THR A 313 5.71 -13.86 6.13
C THR A 313 5.51 -12.79 5.07
N TRP A 314 6.47 -11.87 4.92
CA TRP A 314 6.45 -10.84 3.87
C TRP A 314 7.87 -10.56 3.33
N SER A 315 7.93 -9.91 2.17
CA SER A 315 9.19 -9.55 1.47
C SER A 315 10.11 -10.71 1.11
N GLY A 316 9.54 -11.90 0.83
CA GLY A 316 10.26 -13.06 0.34
C GLY A 316 9.35 -14.25 0.02
N THR A 317 9.94 -15.31 -0.52
CA THR A 317 9.28 -16.58 -0.87
C THR A 317 9.69 -17.66 0.15
N PRO A 318 8.82 -18.02 1.11
CA PRO A 318 9.15 -19.03 2.12
C PRO A 318 8.98 -20.46 1.57
N SER A 319 9.79 -21.37 2.10
CA SER A 319 9.59 -22.82 2.05
C SER A 319 9.85 -23.42 3.43
N TRP A 320 9.30 -24.60 3.71
CA TRP A 320 9.32 -25.21 5.03
C TRP A 320 9.95 -26.59 4.99
N ASP A 321 10.62 -26.95 6.08
CA ASP A 321 10.96 -28.35 6.35
C ASP A 321 9.71 -29.17 6.72
N SER A 322 9.87 -30.49 6.83
CA SER A 322 8.76 -31.39 7.18
C SER A 322 8.20 -31.15 8.59
N SER A 323 8.97 -30.53 9.49
CA SER A 323 8.50 -30.19 10.84
C SER A 323 7.69 -28.89 10.90
N GLY A 324 7.80 -28.02 9.90
CA GLY A 324 7.22 -26.68 9.90
C GLY A 324 7.89 -25.71 10.90
N LYS A 325 9.07 -26.06 11.43
CA LYS A 325 9.82 -25.25 12.41
C LYS A 325 11.02 -24.54 11.80
N VAL A 326 11.41 -24.94 10.59
CA VAL A 326 12.51 -24.34 9.84
C VAL A 326 11.95 -23.73 8.57
N MET A 327 11.93 -22.41 8.52
CA MET A 327 11.55 -21.64 7.33
C MET A 327 12.82 -21.30 6.55
N THR A 328 12.89 -21.68 5.28
CA THR A 328 13.90 -21.15 4.35
C THR A 328 13.25 -20.04 3.54
N MET A 329 13.70 -18.81 3.73
CA MET A 329 13.29 -17.63 2.99
C MET A 329 14.19 -17.41 1.77
N ARG A 330 13.58 -17.14 0.62
CA ARG A 330 14.24 -16.74 -0.62
C ARG A 330 13.79 -15.32 -1.02
N PRO A 331 14.60 -14.54 -1.77
CA PRO A 331 14.20 -13.22 -2.23
C PRO A 331 12.92 -13.25 -3.07
N ALA A 332 12.07 -12.24 -2.90
CA ALA A 332 10.91 -11.98 -3.75
C ALA A 332 11.39 -11.31 -5.05
N GLY A 333 11.99 -12.07 -5.95
CA GLY A 333 12.52 -11.59 -7.23
C GLY A 333 14.04 -11.74 -7.35
N ASN A 334 14.71 -10.76 -7.95
CA ASN A 334 16.17 -10.80 -8.12
C ASN A 334 16.87 -10.73 -6.75
N GLY A 335 17.63 -11.76 -6.41
CA GLY A 335 18.37 -11.88 -5.15
C GLY A 335 19.75 -11.23 -5.17
N THR A 336 20.09 -10.51 -6.25
CA THR A 336 21.39 -9.86 -6.40
C THR A 336 21.54 -8.72 -5.39
N LEU A 337 22.65 -8.73 -4.66
CA LEU A 337 23.06 -7.64 -3.78
C LEU A 337 24.53 -7.30 -4.03
N ALA A 338 24.84 -6.02 -4.22
CA ALA A 338 26.24 -5.58 -4.27
C ALA A 338 26.89 -5.70 -2.88
N ALA A 339 28.22 -5.74 -2.83
CA ALA A 339 28.96 -5.80 -1.57
C ALA A 339 28.54 -4.65 -0.63
N GLY A 340 28.17 -4.99 0.60
CA GLY A 340 27.70 -4.06 1.62
C GLY A 340 26.21 -3.70 1.54
N GLN A 341 25.48 -4.11 0.50
CA GLN A 341 24.03 -3.89 0.41
C GLN A 341 23.26 -4.81 1.35
N THR A 342 22.08 -4.34 1.74
CA THR A 342 21.17 -5.05 2.62
C THR A 342 19.77 -5.17 2.02
N THR A 343 19.08 -6.25 2.37
CA THR A 343 17.63 -6.40 2.19
C THR A 343 17.03 -7.00 3.44
N SER A 344 15.71 -6.90 3.63
CA SER A 344 15.05 -7.44 4.80
C SER A 344 13.73 -8.12 4.45
N PHE A 345 13.42 -9.16 5.22
CA PHE A 345 12.12 -9.80 5.23
C PHE A 345 11.60 -9.92 6.65
N GLY A 346 10.31 -10.21 6.80
CA GLY A 346 9.74 -10.41 8.12
C GLY A 346 8.68 -11.50 8.17
N PHE A 347 8.31 -11.84 9.40
CA PHE A 347 7.37 -12.90 9.71
C PHE A 347 6.71 -12.68 11.07
N THR A 348 5.54 -13.29 11.28
CA THR A 348 4.85 -13.31 12.59
C THR A 348 4.93 -14.70 13.22
N VAL A 349 5.36 -14.76 14.48
CA VAL A 349 5.48 -15.97 15.30
C VAL A 349 4.40 -15.98 16.39
N LEU A 350 3.54 -16.99 16.40
CA LEU A 350 2.78 -17.36 17.60
C LEU A 350 3.76 -17.95 18.62
N HIS A 351 3.82 -17.38 19.82
CA HIS A 351 4.89 -17.71 20.78
C HIS A 351 4.66 -19.03 21.53
N GLY A 352 3.40 -19.43 21.74
CA GLY A 352 3.06 -20.71 22.38
C GLY A 352 3.57 -20.87 23.82
N GLY A 353 3.84 -19.76 24.51
CA GLY A 353 4.49 -19.68 25.81
C GLY A 353 5.99 -19.40 25.75
N ASP A 354 6.61 -19.41 24.56
CA ASP A 354 8.05 -19.27 24.38
C ASP A 354 8.42 -18.02 23.56
N TRP A 355 9.14 -17.10 24.21
CA TRP A 355 9.56 -15.82 23.66
C TRP A 355 10.99 -15.82 23.12
N THR A 356 11.63 -16.98 23.05
CA THR A 356 13.01 -17.11 22.56
C THR A 356 13.09 -16.63 21.12
N TRP A 357 14.13 -15.84 20.80
CA TRP A 357 14.32 -15.36 19.46
C TRP A 357 14.58 -16.50 18.48
N PRO A 358 13.96 -16.46 17.28
CA PRO A 358 14.29 -17.38 16.20
C PRO A 358 15.77 -17.28 15.85
N ARG A 359 16.40 -18.42 15.55
CA ARG A 359 17.77 -18.45 15.02
C ARG A 359 17.73 -18.17 13.52
N VAL A 360 18.65 -17.34 13.04
CA VAL A 360 18.69 -16.91 11.63
C VAL A 360 20.04 -17.15 11.01
N THR A 361 20.08 -17.66 9.77
CA THR A 361 21.33 -17.83 9.02
C THR A 361 21.21 -17.23 7.64
N CYS A 362 22.35 -17.02 6.97
CA CYS A 362 22.40 -16.66 5.56
C CYS A 362 23.35 -17.58 4.79
N SER A 363 22.95 -17.95 3.57
CA SER A 363 23.79 -18.59 2.56
C SER A 363 23.54 -17.90 1.22
N ALA A 364 24.59 -17.62 0.46
CA ALA A 364 24.52 -16.90 -0.81
C ALA A 364 25.37 -17.58 -1.90
N SER A 365 25.08 -17.22 -3.16
CA SER A 365 25.71 -17.73 -4.38
C SER A 365 26.17 -16.61 -5.31
#